data_AF-A0A1G0PKE8-F1
#
_entry.id   AF-A0A1G0PKE8-F1
#
_cell.length_a   1.000
_cell.length_b   1.000
_cell.length_c   1.000
_cell.angle_alpha   90.00
_cell.angle_beta   90.00
_cell.angle_gamma   90.00
#
_symmetry.space_group_name_H-M   'P 1'
#
loop_
_entity.id
_entity.type
_entity.pdbx_description
1 polymer ?
#
loop_
_entity_poly.entity_id
_entity_poly.type
_entity_poly.pdbx_seq_one_letter_code
_entity_poly.pdbx_strand_id
1 'polypeptide(L)'
;MKKYFYTILFLFILVINSSAQNEEKKPVLKMSDGQLQSHPVKIFVADANITKEMKPTLELIGLKKTKYDSTGKVTHTKYIFDPKTVAVNQTVAYEVDGTQITYTGTIMLFDFKNLDIKFYESGLRVLPVLRWNPPQDSVNNGPAIAVGEKEIYIGNPEGGRFYAILFIIIFFAFLILIKGKANRTLDLIRISETDMSLSLTQMLLWTLAVGGMVMAYGLMYLSVPDIPDTLIWLMGLSITASAAGHYQNYFLNESESNLSVKVINRTAGKLKWFSGLSSLVCIKTGGVKRLSIAKAQQLFWTLATITLFVVKSSLEGKLWAVPEELVILMGLSQGSYLLRNQMEIKTQEKTKEEKAKEEKAKDENK
;
A
#
# COMPACT_ATOMS: atom_id res chain seq x y z
N MET A 1 -2.92 73.76 20.75
CA MET A 1 -3.92 72.68 20.96
C MET A 1 -3.77 71.47 20.04
N LYS A 2 -3.50 71.61 18.72
CA LYS A 2 -3.40 70.45 17.80
C LYS A 2 -2.30 69.41 18.12
N LYS A 3 -1.18 69.79 18.75
CA LYS A 3 -0.09 68.85 19.08
C LYS A 3 -0.41 67.86 20.20
N TYR A 4 -1.27 68.21 21.15
CA TYR A 4 -1.65 67.31 22.27
C TYR A 4 -2.72 66.30 21.88
N PHE A 5 -3.49 66.58 20.82
CA PHE A 5 -4.54 65.70 20.33
C PHE A 5 -3.97 64.41 19.72
N TYR A 6 -2.87 64.50 18.97
CA TYR A 6 -2.21 63.33 18.40
C TYR A 6 -1.54 62.44 19.46
N THR A 7 -0.97 63.03 20.52
CA THR A 7 -0.37 62.25 21.61
C THR A 7 -1.41 61.49 22.42
N ILE A 8 -2.57 62.11 22.69
CA ILE A 8 -3.67 61.44 23.39
C ILE A 8 -4.30 60.34 22.52
N LEU A 9 -4.47 60.58 21.22
CA LEU A 9 -4.99 59.57 20.28
C LEU A 9 -4.05 58.36 20.15
N PHE A 10 -2.72 58.59 20.13
CA PHE A 10 -1.72 57.52 20.05
C PHE A 10 -1.66 56.70 21.35
N LEU A 11 -1.81 57.35 22.52
CA LEU A 11 -1.91 56.66 23.81
C LEU A 11 -3.21 55.85 23.93
N PHE A 12 -4.31 56.35 23.38
CA PHE A 12 -5.60 55.63 23.37
C PHE A 12 -5.54 54.38 22.46
N ILE A 13 -4.87 54.45 21.32
CA ILE A 13 -4.65 53.29 20.43
C ILE A 13 -3.71 52.25 21.08
N LEU A 14 -2.72 52.68 21.86
CA LEU A 14 -1.83 51.78 22.61
C LEU A 14 -2.54 51.06 23.77
N VAL A 15 -3.48 51.74 24.44
CA VAL A 15 -4.27 51.13 25.53
C VAL A 15 -5.33 50.16 24.99
N ILE A 16 -5.93 50.44 23.82
CA ILE A 16 -6.92 49.52 23.21
C ILE A 16 -6.25 48.21 22.71
N ASN A 17 -5.01 48.26 22.21
CA ASN A 17 -4.28 47.05 21.79
C ASN A 17 -3.80 46.19 22.98
N SER A 18 -3.72 46.75 24.19
CA SER A 18 -3.30 46.00 25.40
C SER A 18 -4.46 45.27 26.07
N SER A 19 -5.70 45.52 25.63
CA SER A 19 -6.92 44.80 26.05
C SER A 19 -7.34 43.76 25.02
N ALA A 20 -6.39 43.15 24.31
CA ALA A 20 -6.62 41.86 23.69
C ALA A 20 -6.94 40.88 24.82
N GLN A 21 -8.24 40.63 24.97
CA GLN A 21 -8.85 39.83 26.00
C GLN A 21 -8.03 38.56 26.25
N ASN A 22 -7.66 38.33 27.51
CA ASN A 22 -7.52 36.98 28.04
C ASN A 22 -8.89 36.30 27.93
N GLU A 23 -9.34 36.00 26.71
CA GLU A 23 -10.28 34.91 26.52
C GLU A 23 -9.58 33.69 27.09
N GLU A 24 -10.14 33.11 28.15
CA GLU A 24 -9.69 31.81 28.66
C GLU A 24 -9.62 30.85 27.46
N LYS A 25 -8.40 30.62 26.97
CA LYS A 25 -8.17 29.75 25.82
C LYS A 25 -8.66 28.37 26.23
N LYS A 26 -9.78 27.96 25.65
CA LYS A 26 -10.32 26.63 25.90
C LYS A 26 -9.30 25.60 25.45
N PRO A 27 -9.02 24.57 26.26
CA PRO A 27 -8.05 23.56 25.91
C PRO A 27 -8.47 22.86 24.61
N VAL A 28 -7.57 22.87 23.62
CA VAL A 28 -7.86 22.28 22.31
C VAL A 28 -7.20 20.92 22.20
N LEU A 29 -8.02 19.89 21.98
CA LEU A 29 -7.56 18.52 21.78
C LEU A 29 -7.16 18.32 20.31
N LYS A 30 -5.87 18.06 20.07
CA LYS A 30 -5.32 17.76 18.74
C LYS A 30 -4.91 16.30 18.68
N MET A 31 -5.45 15.61 17.68
CA MET A 31 -5.15 14.21 17.37
C MET A 31 -5.06 14.06 15.86
N SER A 32 -4.02 13.37 15.40
CA SER A 32 -3.82 13.09 13.97
C SER A 32 -4.89 12.11 13.46
N ASP A 33 -5.31 12.28 12.21
CA ASP A 33 -6.23 11.37 11.55
C ASP A 33 -5.48 10.11 11.04
N GLY A 34 -6.21 9.05 10.67
CA GLY A 34 -5.64 7.83 10.10
C GLY A 34 -4.71 7.04 11.04
N GLN A 35 -4.98 7.06 12.35
CA GLN A 35 -4.14 6.34 13.31
C GLN A 35 -4.42 4.84 13.26
N LEU A 36 -3.39 4.01 13.37
CA LEU A 36 -3.57 2.55 13.43
C LEU A 36 -3.84 2.09 14.86
N GLN A 37 -4.82 1.20 15.03
CA GLN A 37 -5.14 0.56 16.31
C GLN A 37 -3.94 -0.16 16.95
N SER A 38 -3.02 -0.68 16.13
CA SER A 38 -1.86 -1.45 16.59
C SER A 38 -0.76 -0.62 17.26
N HIS A 39 -0.78 0.70 17.12
CA HIS A 39 0.28 1.60 17.58
C HIS A 39 -0.20 2.48 18.73
N PRO A 40 0.71 2.86 19.65
CA PRO A 40 0.41 3.90 20.62
C PRO A 40 0.08 5.21 19.92
N VAL A 41 -1.03 5.80 20.31
CA VAL A 41 -1.52 7.02 19.69
C VAL A 41 -1.11 8.22 20.52
N LYS A 42 -0.54 9.21 19.85
CA LYS A 42 -0.13 10.48 20.42
C LYS A 42 -1.28 11.48 20.37
N ILE A 43 -1.61 12.03 21.52
CA ILE A 43 -2.61 13.08 21.68
C ILE A 43 -1.94 14.29 22.31
N PHE A 44 -2.24 15.48 21.78
CA PHE A 44 -1.74 16.74 22.30
C PHE A 44 -2.92 17.60 22.75
N VAL A 45 -2.80 18.20 23.92
CA VAL A 45 -3.77 19.17 24.44
C VAL A 45 -3.07 20.50 24.55
N ALA A 46 -3.47 21.45 23.71
CA ALA A 46 -2.95 22.81 23.74
C ALA A 46 -3.47 23.57 24.97
N ASP A 47 -2.63 24.45 25.51
CA ASP A 47 -2.97 25.40 26.57
C ASP A 47 -3.45 24.72 27.88
N ALA A 48 -3.07 23.45 28.10
CA ALA A 48 -3.40 22.71 29.32
C ALA A 48 -2.18 21.94 29.87
N ASN A 49 -1.95 22.08 31.17
CA ASN A 49 -0.94 21.34 31.93
C ASN A 49 -1.61 20.21 32.71
N ILE A 50 -1.79 19.08 32.04
CA ILE A 50 -2.50 17.92 32.57
C ILE A 50 -1.47 16.96 33.14
N THR A 51 -1.49 16.76 34.45
CA THR A 51 -0.57 15.81 35.11
C THR A 51 -1.23 14.44 35.28
N LYS A 52 -0.45 13.41 35.62
CA LYS A 52 -0.97 12.04 35.79
C LYS A 52 -1.93 11.94 37.00
N GLU A 53 -1.72 12.78 38.01
CA GLU A 53 -2.51 12.85 39.24
C GLU A 53 -3.93 13.35 38.97
N MET A 54 -4.13 14.13 37.90
CA MET A 54 -5.44 14.62 37.45
C MET A 54 -6.34 13.52 36.87
N LYS A 55 -5.86 12.27 36.78
CA LYS A 55 -6.55 11.11 36.21
C LYS A 55 -7.18 11.40 34.84
N PRO A 56 -6.39 11.85 33.85
CA PRO A 56 -6.89 12.05 32.50
C PRO A 56 -7.42 10.75 31.91
N THR A 57 -8.61 10.80 31.29
CA THR A 57 -9.25 9.69 30.59
C THR A 57 -9.67 10.13 29.19
N LEU A 58 -9.34 9.31 28.20
CA LEU A 58 -9.76 9.52 26.83
C LEU A 58 -11.00 8.70 26.55
N GLU A 59 -12.09 9.38 26.19
CA GLU A 59 -13.31 8.78 25.67
C GLU A 59 -13.33 8.89 24.15
N LEU A 60 -13.41 7.75 23.46
CA LEU A 60 -13.67 7.70 22.03
C LEU A 60 -15.15 7.39 21.81
N ILE A 61 -15.87 8.34 21.22
CA ILE A 61 -17.31 8.22 20.96
C ILE A 61 -17.51 7.75 19.50
N GLY A 62 -18.02 6.54 19.32
CA GLY A 62 -18.32 5.99 17.99
C GLY A 62 -19.63 6.53 17.42
N LEU A 63 -19.58 7.08 16.21
CA LEU A 63 -20.73 7.78 15.61
C LEU A 63 -21.75 6.87 14.91
N LYS A 64 -21.30 5.73 14.37
CA LYS A 64 -22.15 4.84 13.56
C LYS A 64 -22.80 3.68 14.34
N LYS A 65 -22.35 3.39 15.57
CA LYS A 65 -22.89 2.30 16.40
C LYS A 65 -23.86 2.87 17.44
N THR A 66 -25.03 3.27 16.95
CA THR A 66 -26.17 3.66 17.76
C THR A 66 -26.78 2.41 18.37
N LYS A 67 -26.60 2.19 19.68
CA LYS A 67 -27.34 1.14 20.40
C LYS A 67 -28.55 1.79 21.04
N TYR A 68 -29.72 1.20 20.87
CA TYR A 68 -30.89 1.58 21.64
C TYR A 68 -30.81 0.86 22.98
N ASP A 69 -30.82 1.63 24.06
CA ASP A 69 -31.09 1.09 25.38
C ASP A 69 -32.50 0.47 25.40
N SER A 70 -32.74 -0.45 26.34
CA SER A 70 -34.04 -0.92 26.81
C SER A 70 -35.08 0.18 27.03
N THR A 71 -34.64 1.43 27.26
CA THR A 71 -35.47 2.63 27.38
C THR A 71 -35.75 3.36 26.05
N GLY A 72 -35.23 2.86 24.93
CA GLY A 72 -35.32 3.49 23.60
C GLY A 72 -34.35 4.66 23.39
N LYS A 73 -33.49 4.97 24.37
CA LYS A 73 -32.50 6.06 24.24
C LYS A 73 -31.32 5.63 23.38
N VAL A 74 -30.96 6.50 22.45
CA VAL A 74 -29.74 6.36 21.64
C VAL A 74 -28.52 6.46 22.54
N THR A 75 -27.76 5.37 22.63
CA THR A 75 -26.46 5.31 23.29
C THR A 75 -25.38 5.13 22.24
N HIS A 76 -24.42 6.05 22.21
CA HIS A 76 -23.22 5.89 21.41
C HIS A 76 -22.30 4.90 22.10
N THR A 77 -21.63 4.07 21.30
CA THR A 77 -20.60 3.19 21.84
C THR A 77 -19.43 4.05 22.32
N LYS A 78 -19.11 3.96 23.61
CA LYS A 78 -18.00 4.69 24.24
C LYS A 78 -16.88 3.73 24.58
N TYR A 79 -15.66 4.12 24.25
CA TYR A 79 -14.45 3.41 24.65
C TYR A 79 -13.61 4.33 25.52
N ILE A 80 -13.18 3.84 26.67
CA ILE A 80 -12.46 4.64 27.68
C ILE A 80 -11.04 4.10 27.78
N PHE A 81 -10.05 5.00 27.72
CA PHE A 81 -8.64 4.66 27.79
C PHE A 81 -7.91 5.56 28.78
N ASP A 82 -7.06 4.93 29.58
CA ASP A 82 -6.11 5.63 30.44
C ASP A 82 -4.79 5.86 29.70
N PRO A 83 -4.12 7.01 29.89
CA PRO A 83 -2.85 7.28 29.24
C PRO A 83 -1.75 6.42 29.85
N LYS A 84 -0.93 5.83 28.97
CA LYS A 84 0.28 5.10 29.35
C LYS A 84 1.37 6.05 29.84
N THR A 85 1.50 7.19 29.16
CA THR A 85 2.50 8.21 29.44
C THR A 85 1.87 9.59 29.32
N VAL A 86 2.26 10.49 30.23
CA VAL A 86 1.85 11.90 30.26
C VAL A 86 3.12 12.74 30.34
N ALA A 87 3.28 13.70 29.42
CA ALA A 87 4.40 14.63 29.39
C ALA A 87 3.88 16.06 29.29
N VAL A 88 4.07 16.83 30.36
CA VAL A 88 3.62 18.23 30.47
C VAL A 88 4.62 19.22 29.88
N ASN A 89 4.17 20.46 29.66
CA ASN A 89 4.98 21.59 29.16
C ASN A 89 5.73 21.26 27.86
N GLN A 90 5.10 20.50 26.98
CA GLN A 90 5.65 20.16 25.67
C GLN A 90 5.23 21.21 24.66
N THR A 91 6.17 21.58 23.80
CA THR A 91 5.95 22.56 22.74
C THR A 91 5.88 21.84 21.39
N VAL A 92 4.81 22.08 20.63
CA VAL A 92 4.59 21.46 19.31
C VAL A 92 4.20 22.56 18.32
N ALA A 93 4.87 22.58 17.17
CA ALA A 93 4.50 23.43 16.05
C ALA A 93 3.42 22.72 15.20
N TYR A 94 2.34 23.42 14.93
CA TYR A 94 1.28 22.98 14.01
C TYR A 94 1.16 23.99 12.88
N GLU A 95 0.97 23.49 11.67
CA GLU A 95 0.64 24.32 10.52
C GLU A 95 -0.89 24.50 10.47
N VAL A 96 -1.35 25.75 10.63
CA VAL A 96 -2.75 26.15 10.50
C VAL A 96 -2.80 27.23 9.44
N ASP A 97 -3.50 26.97 8.33
CA ASP A 97 -3.62 27.89 7.19
C ASP A 97 -2.26 28.36 6.63
N GLY A 98 -1.29 27.45 6.54
CA GLY A 98 0.06 27.73 6.02
C GLY A 98 0.96 28.52 6.99
N THR A 99 0.47 28.85 8.19
CA THR A 99 1.24 29.51 9.24
C THR A 99 1.60 28.51 10.33
N GLN A 100 2.88 28.46 10.71
CA GLN A 100 3.29 27.62 11.84
C GLN A 100 2.98 28.32 13.16
N ILE A 101 2.01 27.78 13.89
CA ILE A 101 1.63 28.22 15.23
C ILE A 101 2.23 27.25 16.23
N THR A 102 2.95 27.80 17.21
CA THR A 102 3.56 27.01 18.27
C THR A 102 2.62 26.99 19.48
N TYR A 103 2.24 25.78 19.90
CA TYR A 103 1.41 25.58 21.09
C TYR A 103 2.26 24.94 22.19
N THR A 104 2.00 25.35 23.43
CA THR A 104 2.56 24.69 24.63
C THR A 104 1.43 23.97 25.35
N GLY A 105 1.68 22.74 25.79
CA GLY A 105 0.64 21.94 26.41
C GLY A 105 1.12 20.56 26.86
N THR A 106 0.22 19.58 26.86
CA THR A 106 0.51 18.23 27.34
C THR A 106 0.42 17.20 26.23
N ILE A 107 1.44 16.34 26.12
CA ILE A 107 1.45 15.17 25.24
C ILE A 107 1.07 13.93 26.06
N MET A 108 0.14 13.14 25.54
CA MET A 108 -0.27 11.86 26.12
C MET A 108 -0.18 10.74 25.08
N LEU A 109 0.17 9.54 25.55
CA LEU A 109 0.22 8.33 24.74
C LEU A 109 -0.85 7.34 25.23
N PHE A 110 -1.70 6.88 24.32
CA PHE A 110 -2.76 5.90 24.60
C PHE A 110 -2.54 4.61 23.80
N ASP A 111 -2.93 3.46 24.35
CA ASP A 111 -2.89 2.16 23.65
C ASP A 111 -4.32 1.73 23.32
N PHE A 112 -4.63 1.56 22.03
CA PHE A 112 -5.97 1.22 21.54
C PHE A 112 -6.18 -0.26 21.23
N LYS A 113 -5.30 -1.15 21.70
CA LYS A 113 -5.46 -2.61 21.50
C LYS A 113 -6.82 -3.15 21.90
N ASN A 114 -7.45 -2.59 22.92
CA ASN A 114 -8.75 -3.05 23.44
C ASN A 114 -9.97 -2.48 22.68
N LEU A 115 -9.75 -1.73 21.59
CA LEU A 115 -10.83 -1.21 20.76
C LEU A 115 -11.50 -2.37 19.98
N ASP A 116 -12.76 -2.69 20.29
CA ASP A 116 -13.50 -3.74 19.60
C ASP A 116 -13.97 -3.28 18.21
N ILE A 117 -13.07 -3.39 17.24
CA ILE A 117 -13.38 -3.26 15.82
C ILE A 117 -13.49 -4.66 15.24
N LYS A 118 -14.61 -4.95 14.56
CA LYS A 118 -14.81 -6.26 13.95
C LYS A 118 -13.77 -6.50 12.87
N PHE A 119 -13.32 -7.75 12.70
CA PHE A 119 -12.25 -8.09 11.77
C PHE A 119 -12.53 -7.73 10.30
N TYR A 120 -13.80 -7.52 9.92
CA TYR A 120 -14.20 -7.11 8.57
C TYR A 120 -14.45 -5.60 8.43
N GLU A 121 -14.35 -4.82 9.51
CA GLU A 121 -14.41 -3.37 9.48
C GLU A 121 -12.97 -2.83 9.32
N SER A 122 -12.68 -2.06 8.27
CA SER A 122 -11.34 -1.51 8.01
C SER A 122 -10.91 -0.42 9.00
N GLY A 123 -11.84 0.09 9.80
CA GLY A 123 -11.59 1.10 10.80
C GLY A 123 -12.88 1.74 11.30
N LEU A 124 -12.74 2.63 12.28
CA LEU A 124 -13.86 3.28 12.97
C LEU A 124 -13.64 4.79 13.02
N ARG A 125 -14.67 5.57 12.67
CA ARG A 125 -14.70 7.01 12.95
C ARG A 125 -15.18 7.26 14.37
N VAL A 126 -14.37 7.99 15.12
CA VAL A 126 -14.63 8.34 16.51
C VAL A 126 -14.44 9.84 16.73
N LEU A 127 -15.16 10.39 17.69
CA LEU A 127 -14.90 11.72 18.22
C LEU A 127 -14.08 11.57 19.53
N PRO A 128 -12.85 12.08 19.60
CA PRO A 128 -12.06 12.02 20.81
C PRO A 128 -12.52 13.08 21.80
N VAL A 129 -12.74 12.67 23.05
CA VAL A 129 -13.10 13.54 24.16
C VAL A 129 -12.19 13.22 25.32
N LEU A 130 -11.37 14.17 25.74
CA LEU A 130 -10.52 14.02 26.91
C LEU A 130 -11.21 14.62 28.12
N ARG A 131 -11.23 13.88 29.23
CA ARG A 131 -11.71 14.33 30.53
C ARG A 131 -10.60 14.25 31.56
N TRP A 132 -10.52 15.20 32.47
CA TRP A 132 -9.62 15.13 33.61
C TRP A 132 -10.21 15.89 34.79
N ASN A 133 -9.72 15.57 36.00
CA ASN A 133 -10.11 16.29 37.20
C ASN A 133 -9.15 17.46 37.39
N PRO A 134 -9.61 18.71 37.29
CA PRO A 134 -8.75 19.85 37.56
C PRO A 134 -8.29 19.82 39.03
N PRO A 135 -7.17 20.49 39.35
CA PRO A 135 -6.72 20.63 40.74
C PRO A 135 -7.82 21.30 41.59
N GLN A 136 -7.91 20.92 42.86
CA GLN A 136 -8.99 21.30 43.79
C GLN A 136 -9.24 22.81 43.91
N ASP A 137 -8.26 23.65 43.55
CA ASP A 137 -8.34 25.11 43.62
C ASP A 137 -9.05 25.75 42.41
N SER A 138 -9.49 24.96 41.42
CA SER A 138 -10.19 25.49 40.25
C SER A 138 -11.67 25.79 40.56
N VAL A 139 -12.14 26.96 40.13
CA VAL A 139 -13.49 27.52 40.40
C VAL A 139 -14.64 26.63 39.87
N ASN A 140 -14.35 25.68 38.97
CA ASN A 140 -15.32 24.72 38.45
C ASN A 140 -15.14 23.34 39.09
N ASN A 141 -16.06 22.96 39.98
CA ASN A 141 -16.10 21.64 40.64
C ASN A 141 -16.39 20.45 39.69
N GLY A 142 -16.43 20.66 38.37
CA GLY A 142 -16.70 19.63 37.37
C GLY A 142 -15.42 19.11 36.72
N PRO A 143 -15.46 17.90 36.12
CA PRO A 143 -14.36 17.43 35.30
C PRO A 143 -14.16 18.40 34.12
N ALA A 144 -12.91 18.79 33.88
CA ALA A 144 -12.54 19.56 32.71
C ALA A 144 -12.62 18.65 31.48
N ILE A 145 -13.08 19.22 30.36
CA ILE A 145 -13.34 18.48 29.13
C ILE A 145 -12.69 19.22 27.96
N ALA A 146 -11.92 18.48 27.15
CA ALA A 146 -11.45 18.94 25.85
C ALA A 146 -12.03 18.01 24.77
N VAL A 147 -12.70 18.58 23.78
CA VAL A 147 -13.30 17.83 22.66
C VAL A 147 -12.45 18.08 21.42
N GLY A 148 -12.16 17.03 20.67
CA GLY A 148 -11.48 17.18 19.37
C GLY A 148 -12.32 17.98 18.39
N GLU A 149 -11.67 18.84 17.61
CA GLU A 149 -12.36 19.68 16.61
C GLU A 149 -13.03 18.87 15.51
N LYS A 150 -12.46 17.71 15.18
CA LYS A 150 -12.93 16.83 14.11
C LYS A 150 -12.96 15.38 14.54
N GLU A 151 -13.80 14.63 13.84
CA GLU A 151 -13.78 13.18 13.86
C GLU A 151 -12.44 12.69 13.31
N ILE A 152 -12.00 11.57 13.87
CA ILE A 152 -10.78 10.90 13.45
C ILE A 152 -11.09 9.46 13.10
N TYR A 153 -10.34 8.93 12.16
CA TYR A 153 -10.41 7.55 11.74
C TYR A 153 -9.30 6.73 12.38
N ILE A 154 -9.72 5.66 13.05
CA ILE A 154 -8.82 4.67 13.61
C ILE A 154 -8.87 3.45 12.69
N GLY A 155 -7.78 3.22 11.97
CA GLY A 155 -7.61 2.09 11.06
C GLY A 155 -7.43 0.77 11.82
N ASN A 156 -8.12 -0.26 11.34
CA ASN A 156 -7.99 -1.64 11.82
C ASN A 156 -7.16 -2.47 10.82
N PRO A 157 -5.94 -2.90 11.19
CA PRO A 157 -5.10 -3.71 10.33
C PRO A 157 -5.76 -5.01 9.84
N GLU A 158 -6.55 -5.66 10.69
CA GLU A 158 -7.21 -6.92 10.32
C GLU A 158 -8.29 -6.72 9.26
N GLY A 159 -9.06 -5.63 9.38
CA GLY A 159 -10.01 -5.21 8.35
C GLY A 159 -9.33 -4.87 7.03
N GLY A 160 -8.20 -4.14 7.07
CA GLY A 160 -7.39 -3.87 5.89
C GLY A 160 -6.95 -5.15 5.17
N ARG A 161 -6.45 -6.15 5.90
CA ARG A 161 -6.07 -7.47 5.35
C ARG A 161 -7.26 -8.21 4.77
N PHE A 162 -8.40 -8.21 5.47
CA PHE A 162 -9.63 -8.85 4.99
C PHE A 162 -10.05 -8.31 3.63
N TYR A 163 -10.11 -6.98 3.47
CA TYR A 163 -10.49 -6.36 2.20
C TYR A 163 -9.44 -6.55 1.11
N ALA A 164 -8.15 -6.58 1.43
CA ALA A 164 -7.11 -6.90 0.46
C ALA A 164 -7.28 -8.33 -0.10
N ILE A 165 -7.55 -9.32 0.77
CA ILE A 165 -7.83 -10.71 0.35
C ILE A 165 -9.11 -10.76 -0.49
N LEU A 166 -10.18 -10.08 -0.04
CA LEU A 166 -11.44 -10.03 -0.76
C LEU A 166 -11.27 -9.40 -2.16
N PHE A 167 -10.49 -8.32 -2.27
CA PHE A 167 -10.13 -7.69 -3.54
C PHE A 167 -9.43 -8.68 -4.47
N ILE A 168 -8.46 -9.44 -3.98
CA ILE A 168 -7.75 -10.46 -4.77
C ILE A 168 -8.73 -11.53 -5.25
N ILE A 169 -9.63 -12.03 -4.37
CA ILE A 169 -10.65 -13.02 -4.74
C ILE A 169 -11.60 -12.48 -5.81
N ILE A 170 -12.10 -11.25 -5.64
CA ILE A 170 -13.00 -10.59 -6.60
C ILE A 170 -12.29 -10.39 -7.94
N PHE A 171 -11.03 -9.96 -7.91
CA PHE A 171 -10.23 -9.78 -9.11
C PHE A 171 -10.07 -11.10 -9.88
N PHE A 172 -9.74 -12.20 -9.20
CA PHE A 172 -9.69 -13.52 -9.84
C PHE A 172 -11.05 -13.99 -10.34
N ALA A 173 -12.13 -13.77 -9.58
CA ALA A 173 -13.49 -14.08 -10.01
C ALA A 173 -13.87 -13.29 -11.27
N PHE A 174 -13.53 -12.00 -11.33
CA PHE A 174 -13.74 -11.15 -12.50
C PHE A 174 -12.97 -11.66 -13.72
N LEU A 175 -11.71 -12.06 -13.56
CA LEU A 175 -10.93 -12.69 -14.64
C LEU A 175 -11.56 -14.00 -15.14
N ILE A 176 -12.16 -14.79 -14.25
CA ILE A 176 -12.89 -16.02 -14.61
C ILE A 176 -14.21 -15.67 -15.34
N LEU A 177 -14.95 -14.66 -14.87
CA LEU A 177 -16.26 -14.26 -15.41
C LEU A 177 -16.17 -13.65 -16.82
N ILE A 178 -15.22 -12.74 -17.07
CA ILE A 178 -14.95 -12.23 -18.43
C ILE A 178 -14.73 -13.37 -19.41
N LYS A 179 -14.16 -14.47 -18.92
CA LYS A 179 -13.84 -15.66 -19.72
C LYS A 179 -14.93 -16.71 -19.76
N GLY A 180 -16.00 -16.63 -18.97
CA GLY A 180 -17.19 -17.49 -19.15
C GLY A 180 -17.78 -17.41 -20.57
N LYS A 181 -17.43 -16.35 -21.32
CA LYS A 181 -17.79 -16.15 -22.73
C LYS A 181 -16.75 -16.69 -23.74
N ALA A 182 -15.53 -17.04 -23.30
CA ALA A 182 -14.42 -17.51 -24.14
C ALA A 182 -13.68 -18.68 -23.46
N ASN A 183 -13.82 -19.88 -24.01
CA ASN A 183 -13.56 -21.22 -23.44
C ASN A 183 -12.17 -21.55 -22.81
N ARG A 184 -11.31 -20.59 -22.42
CA ARG A 184 -9.95 -20.84 -21.89
C ARG A 184 -9.55 -19.88 -20.76
N THR A 185 -9.64 -20.37 -19.52
CA THR A 185 -9.49 -19.61 -18.26
C THR A 185 -8.12 -18.94 -18.05
N LEU A 186 -7.05 -19.33 -18.74
CA LEU A 186 -5.67 -18.86 -18.47
C LEU A 186 -4.94 -18.21 -19.65
N ASP A 187 -5.60 -17.95 -20.78
CA ASP A 187 -4.97 -17.31 -21.97
C ASP A 187 -4.42 -15.89 -21.74
N LEU A 188 -4.68 -15.25 -20.60
CA LEU A 188 -4.11 -13.91 -20.28
C LEU A 188 -2.68 -14.00 -19.72
N ILE A 189 -2.31 -15.15 -19.17
CA ILE A 189 -0.98 -15.41 -18.57
C ILE A 189 -0.24 -16.47 -19.41
N ARG A 190 -0.93 -17.11 -20.35
CA ARG A 190 -0.40 -18.17 -21.21
C ARG A 190 0.08 -17.62 -22.54
N ILE A 191 1.24 -18.10 -22.96
CA ILE A 191 1.81 -17.86 -24.29
C ILE A 191 1.29 -18.91 -25.28
N SER A 192 1.01 -20.13 -24.80
CA SER A 192 0.52 -21.27 -25.59
C SER A 192 -0.51 -22.09 -24.80
N GLU A 193 -1.17 -23.08 -25.41
CA GLU A 193 -2.21 -23.90 -24.76
C GLU A 193 -1.79 -24.56 -23.44
N THR A 194 -0.48 -24.67 -23.17
CA THR A 194 0.07 -25.30 -21.96
C THR A 194 1.15 -24.49 -21.23
N ASP A 195 1.72 -23.43 -21.85
CA ASP A 195 2.86 -22.71 -21.28
C ASP A 195 2.47 -21.32 -20.76
N MET A 196 2.89 -21.02 -19.52
CA MET A 196 2.70 -19.73 -18.86
C MET A 196 3.89 -18.81 -19.14
N SER A 197 3.61 -17.53 -19.41
CA SER A 197 4.63 -16.50 -19.47
C SER A 197 5.08 -16.13 -18.08
N LEU A 198 6.40 -16.19 -17.86
CA LEU A 198 7.02 -15.69 -16.63
C LEU A 198 6.76 -14.18 -16.48
N SER A 199 6.93 -13.38 -17.54
CA SER A 199 6.74 -11.92 -17.48
C SER A 199 5.29 -11.53 -17.13
N LEU A 200 4.29 -12.20 -17.73
CA LEU A 200 2.88 -11.92 -17.42
C LEU A 200 2.52 -12.35 -16.01
N THR A 201 3.09 -13.47 -15.54
CA THR A 201 2.89 -13.93 -14.15
C THR A 201 3.51 -12.94 -13.17
N GLN A 202 4.70 -12.44 -13.45
CA GLN A 202 5.34 -11.41 -12.63
C GLN A 202 4.53 -10.12 -12.59
N MET A 203 4.09 -9.63 -13.75
CA MET A 203 3.23 -8.45 -13.83
C MET A 203 1.95 -8.62 -13.02
N LEU A 204 1.29 -9.78 -13.12
CA LEU A 204 0.11 -10.10 -12.35
C LEU A 204 0.41 -10.11 -10.84
N LEU A 205 1.48 -10.78 -10.41
CA LEU A 205 1.86 -10.86 -9.00
C LEU A 205 2.14 -9.47 -8.42
N TRP A 206 2.87 -8.63 -9.14
CA TRP A 206 3.14 -7.25 -8.73
C TRP A 206 1.88 -6.39 -8.70
N THR A 207 1.00 -6.54 -9.69
CA THR A 207 -0.28 -5.81 -9.73
C THR A 207 -1.16 -6.19 -8.53
N LEU A 208 -1.21 -7.47 -8.18
CA LEU A 208 -1.94 -7.95 -7.01
C LEU A 208 -1.31 -7.49 -5.70
N ALA A 209 0.02 -7.54 -5.59
CA ALA A 209 0.74 -7.11 -4.40
C ALA A 209 0.57 -5.60 -4.17
N VAL A 210 0.89 -4.77 -5.16
CA VAL A 210 0.77 -3.32 -5.05
C VAL A 210 -0.69 -2.89 -4.91
N GLY A 211 -1.58 -3.40 -5.78
CA GLY A 211 -3.00 -3.07 -5.72
C GLY A 211 -3.65 -3.50 -4.40
N GLY A 212 -3.31 -4.69 -3.90
CA GLY A 212 -3.78 -5.16 -2.60
C GLY A 212 -3.30 -4.29 -1.43
N MET A 213 -2.03 -3.89 -1.42
CA MET A 213 -1.48 -3.01 -0.38
C MET A 213 -2.05 -1.58 -0.46
N VAL A 214 -2.19 -1.02 -1.66
CA VAL A 214 -2.82 0.29 -1.88
C VAL A 214 -4.27 0.27 -1.40
N MET A 215 -5.02 -0.79 -1.71
CA MET A 215 -6.39 -0.97 -1.22
C MET A 215 -6.42 -1.09 0.31
N ALA A 216 -5.53 -1.90 0.89
CA ALA A 216 -5.44 -2.06 2.34
C ALA A 216 -5.17 -0.72 3.05
N TYR A 217 -4.17 0.04 2.59
CA TYR A 217 -3.83 1.34 3.18
C TYR A 217 -4.85 2.42 2.90
N GLY A 218 -5.40 2.49 1.69
CA GLY A 218 -6.46 3.45 1.36
C GLY A 218 -7.68 3.27 2.26
N LEU A 219 -8.00 2.03 2.63
CA LEU A 219 -9.05 1.73 3.59
C LEU A 219 -8.68 2.00 5.05
N MET A 220 -7.39 2.00 5.41
CA MET A 220 -6.92 2.21 6.78
C MET A 220 -6.57 3.66 7.12
N TYR A 221 -6.01 4.42 6.17
CA TYR A 221 -5.45 5.76 6.42
C TYR A 221 -6.32 6.92 5.93
N LEU A 222 -7.44 6.66 5.23
CA LEU A 222 -8.30 7.64 4.52
C LEU A 222 -7.58 8.45 3.42
N SER A 223 -6.26 8.63 3.50
CA SER A 223 -5.41 9.15 2.44
C SER A 223 -4.91 8.04 1.55
N VAL A 224 -4.84 8.30 0.25
CA VAL A 224 -4.14 7.42 -0.69
C VAL A 224 -2.67 7.39 -0.28
N PRO A 225 -2.06 6.21 -0.08
CA PRO A 225 -0.64 6.13 0.23
C PRO A 225 0.17 6.65 -0.96
N ASP A 226 1.20 7.44 -0.68
CA ASP A 226 2.16 7.83 -1.71
C ASP A 226 2.80 6.57 -2.30
N ILE A 227 2.76 6.44 -3.63
CA ILE A 227 3.33 5.31 -4.34
C ILE A 227 4.78 5.67 -4.71
N PRO A 228 5.80 4.98 -4.16
CA PRO A 228 7.18 5.21 -4.54
C PRO A 228 7.42 5.04 -6.03
N ASP A 229 8.25 5.90 -6.62
CA ASP A 229 8.65 5.83 -8.03
C ASP A 229 9.22 4.46 -8.38
N THR A 230 9.99 3.85 -7.48
CA THR A 230 10.63 2.54 -7.71
C THR A 230 9.61 1.42 -7.96
N LEU A 231 8.40 1.50 -7.38
CA LEU A 231 7.31 0.56 -7.68
C LEU A 231 6.75 0.79 -9.09
N ILE A 232 6.63 2.06 -9.50
CA ILE A 232 6.17 2.43 -10.84
C ILE A 232 7.16 1.92 -11.89
N TRP A 233 8.46 2.12 -11.66
CA TRP A 233 9.52 1.57 -12.50
C TRP A 233 9.44 0.04 -12.60
N LEU A 234 9.21 -0.65 -11.48
CA LEU A 234 9.13 -2.10 -11.47
C LEU A 234 7.90 -2.62 -12.25
N MET A 235 6.75 -1.94 -12.13
CA MET A 235 5.57 -2.22 -12.95
C MET A 235 5.84 -1.96 -14.43
N GLY A 236 6.49 -0.84 -14.78
CA GLY A 236 6.86 -0.48 -16.15
C GLY A 236 7.85 -1.46 -16.79
N LEU A 237 8.85 -1.92 -16.04
CA LEU A 237 9.80 -2.95 -16.47
C LEU A 237 9.09 -4.28 -16.77
N SER A 238 8.10 -4.65 -15.96
CA SER A 238 7.31 -5.87 -16.19
C SER A 238 6.51 -5.81 -17.50
N ILE A 239 5.94 -4.64 -17.83
CA ILE A 239 5.20 -4.41 -19.08
C ILE A 239 6.15 -4.49 -20.29
N THR A 240 7.28 -3.79 -20.23
CA THR A 240 8.26 -3.77 -21.33
C THR A 240 8.87 -5.14 -21.58
N ALA A 241 9.22 -5.88 -20.53
CA ALA A 241 9.69 -7.26 -20.65
C ALA A 241 8.62 -8.18 -21.26
N SER A 242 7.34 -7.98 -20.91
CA SER A 242 6.25 -8.76 -21.49
C SER A 242 6.01 -8.49 -22.97
N ALA A 243 6.10 -7.22 -23.39
CA ALA A 243 6.01 -6.86 -24.81
C ALA A 243 7.16 -7.49 -25.61
N ALA A 244 8.40 -7.40 -25.10
CA ALA A 244 9.57 -8.01 -25.73
C ALA A 244 9.44 -9.53 -25.88
N GLY A 245 8.95 -10.22 -24.84
CA GLY A 245 8.70 -11.66 -24.88
C GLY A 245 7.63 -12.07 -25.92
N HIS A 246 6.59 -11.25 -26.10
CA HIS A 246 5.55 -11.53 -27.10
C HIS A 246 6.06 -11.37 -28.54
N TYR A 247 6.81 -10.29 -28.83
CA TYR A 247 7.47 -10.12 -30.13
C TYR A 247 8.43 -11.28 -30.43
N GLN A 248 9.22 -11.68 -29.44
CA GLN A 248 10.17 -12.77 -29.60
C GLN A 248 9.48 -14.12 -29.88
N ASN A 249 8.40 -14.43 -29.18
CA ASN A 249 7.65 -15.66 -29.43
C ASN A 249 6.99 -15.67 -30.81
N TYR A 250 6.58 -14.50 -31.33
CA TYR A 250 6.12 -14.36 -32.71
C TYR A 250 7.21 -14.76 -33.71
N PHE A 251 8.43 -14.25 -33.57
CA PHE A 251 9.58 -14.62 -34.43
C PHE A 251 9.99 -16.09 -34.32
N LEU A 252 9.99 -16.65 -33.10
CA LEU A 252 10.35 -18.06 -32.91
C LEU A 252 9.30 -19.01 -33.52
N ASN A 253 8.01 -18.69 -33.39
CA ASN A 253 6.93 -19.47 -34.01
C ASN A 253 6.90 -19.32 -35.54
N GLU A 254 7.29 -18.17 -36.07
CA GLU A 254 7.47 -17.95 -37.52
C GLU A 254 8.68 -18.72 -38.08
N SER A 255 9.72 -18.95 -37.27
CA SER A 255 10.87 -19.77 -37.66
C SER A 255 10.63 -21.28 -37.51
N GLU A 256 9.78 -21.72 -36.57
CA GLU A 256 9.36 -23.12 -36.41
C GLU A 256 8.25 -23.56 -37.40
N SER A 257 7.36 -22.65 -37.83
CA SER A 257 6.30 -22.96 -38.80
C SER A 257 6.85 -23.37 -40.18
N ASN A 258 8.11 -23.02 -40.47
CA ASN A 258 8.83 -23.43 -41.68
C ASN A 258 9.62 -24.75 -41.52
N LEU A 259 9.63 -25.40 -40.34
CA LEU A 259 10.59 -26.48 -40.07
C LEU A 259 10.05 -27.75 -39.38
N SER A 260 8.76 -27.88 -39.03
CA SER A 260 8.29 -29.17 -38.52
C SER A 260 6.85 -29.54 -38.81
N VAL A 261 6.75 -30.64 -39.56
CA VAL A 261 5.72 -31.66 -39.64
C VAL A 261 4.92 -31.83 -38.33
N LYS A 262 3.61 -31.89 -38.53
CA LYS A 262 2.51 -32.15 -37.59
C LYS A 262 2.75 -33.42 -36.76
N VAL A 263 3.31 -33.28 -35.55
CA VAL A 263 3.26 -34.35 -34.52
C VAL A 263 2.30 -33.93 -33.42
N ILE A 264 1.04 -34.37 -33.57
CA ILE A 264 -0.01 -34.22 -32.56
C ILE A 264 0.11 -35.41 -31.61
N ASN A 265 0.70 -35.21 -30.43
CA ASN A 265 0.52 -36.15 -29.31
C ASN A 265 -0.51 -35.59 -28.32
N ARG A 266 -1.73 -36.12 -28.44
CA ARG A 266 -2.76 -36.07 -27.41
C ARG A 266 -2.38 -37.05 -26.31
N THR A 267 -2.12 -36.58 -25.10
CA THR A 267 -2.19 -37.46 -23.92
C THR A 267 -2.71 -36.75 -22.67
N ALA A 268 -3.74 -37.40 -22.13
CA ALA A 268 -4.12 -37.56 -20.73
C ALA A 268 -4.49 -36.33 -19.89
N GLY A 269 -5.79 -36.24 -19.59
CA GLY A 269 -6.33 -35.42 -18.52
C GLY A 269 -6.09 -36.05 -17.14
N LYS A 270 -5.41 -35.31 -16.26
CA LYS A 270 -5.71 -35.07 -14.83
C LYS A 270 -4.49 -34.33 -14.25
N LEU A 271 -4.75 -33.25 -13.47
CA LEU A 271 -3.81 -32.24 -12.97
C LEU A 271 -3.17 -31.26 -13.99
N LYS A 272 -4.00 -30.60 -14.81
CA LYS A 272 -3.57 -29.56 -15.78
C LYS A 272 -2.96 -28.29 -15.14
N TRP A 273 -3.21 -27.98 -13.88
CA TRP A 273 -2.76 -26.71 -13.26
C TRP A 273 -1.26 -26.72 -12.91
N PHE A 274 -0.76 -27.80 -12.32
CA PHE A 274 0.67 -27.94 -11.99
C PHE A 274 1.57 -28.12 -13.23
N SER A 275 1.02 -28.66 -14.33
CA SER A 275 1.75 -28.75 -15.59
C SER A 275 2.14 -27.37 -16.14
N GLY A 276 1.30 -26.35 -15.93
CA GLY A 276 1.59 -24.97 -16.32
C GLY A 276 2.63 -24.31 -15.42
N LEU A 277 2.67 -24.62 -14.12
CA LEU A 277 3.67 -24.05 -13.21
C LEU A 277 5.09 -24.50 -13.56
N SER A 278 5.25 -25.76 -14.00
CA SER A 278 6.54 -26.26 -14.48
C SER A 278 7.06 -25.46 -15.70
N SER A 279 6.17 -24.93 -16.53
CA SER A 279 6.56 -24.12 -17.70
C SER A 279 7.14 -22.75 -17.34
N LEU A 280 6.88 -22.24 -16.13
CA LEU A 280 7.49 -20.99 -15.64
C LEU A 280 8.99 -21.13 -15.44
N VAL A 281 9.47 -22.34 -15.14
CA VAL A 281 10.87 -22.63 -14.83
C VAL A 281 11.55 -23.39 -15.98
N CYS A 282 10.79 -23.96 -16.91
CA CYS A 282 11.31 -24.71 -18.05
C CYS A 282 11.41 -23.87 -19.35
N ILE A 283 12.35 -24.25 -20.22
CA ILE A 283 12.45 -23.82 -21.61
C ILE A 283 12.23 -25.06 -22.50
N LYS A 284 11.46 -24.92 -23.58
CA LYS A 284 11.37 -25.93 -24.64
C LYS A 284 12.46 -25.62 -25.67
N THR A 285 13.40 -26.55 -25.86
CA THR A 285 14.40 -26.46 -26.92
C THR A 285 14.38 -27.78 -27.68
N GLY A 286 13.99 -27.76 -28.96
CA GLY A 286 13.94 -28.97 -29.81
C GLY A 286 13.01 -30.07 -29.30
N GLY A 287 11.83 -29.72 -28.77
CA GLY A 287 10.84 -30.69 -28.25
C GLY A 287 11.13 -31.25 -26.85
N VAL A 288 12.31 -31.00 -26.28
CA VAL A 288 12.68 -31.44 -24.92
C VAL A 288 12.51 -30.27 -23.94
N LYS A 289 11.81 -30.50 -22.83
CA LYS A 289 11.69 -29.54 -21.73
C LYS A 289 12.96 -29.58 -20.87
N ARG A 290 13.70 -28.47 -20.79
CA ARG A 290 14.86 -28.32 -19.90
C ARG A 290 14.58 -27.26 -18.84
N LEU A 291 15.05 -27.49 -17.62
CA LEU A 291 14.99 -26.50 -16.54
C LEU A 291 15.91 -25.32 -16.89
N SER A 292 15.39 -24.10 -16.78
CA SER A 292 16.18 -22.88 -16.96
C SER A 292 16.51 -22.27 -15.61
N ILE A 293 17.80 -22.27 -15.28
CA ILE A 293 18.33 -21.65 -14.07
C ILE A 293 17.99 -20.14 -14.05
N ALA A 294 18.04 -19.46 -15.19
CA ALA A 294 17.72 -18.04 -15.30
C ALA A 294 16.26 -17.74 -14.94
N LYS A 295 15.31 -18.52 -15.47
CA LYS A 295 13.88 -18.38 -15.12
C LYS A 295 13.62 -18.69 -13.65
N ALA A 296 14.27 -19.73 -13.11
CA ALA A 296 14.19 -20.08 -11.70
C ALA A 296 14.66 -18.93 -10.79
N GLN A 297 15.81 -18.34 -11.13
CA GLN A 297 16.38 -17.20 -10.41
C GLN A 297 15.46 -15.98 -10.47
N GLN A 298 14.90 -15.68 -11.64
CA GLN A 298 14.00 -14.54 -11.83
C GLN A 298 12.69 -14.71 -11.03
N LEU A 299 12.13 -15.93 -11.00
CA LEU A 299 10.95 -16.25 -10.18
C LEU A 299 11.27 -16.16 -8.68
N PHE A 300 12.41 -16.71 -8.26
CA PHE A 300 12.88 -16.65 -6.88
C PHE A 300 12.98 -15.20 -6.38
N TRP A 301 13.69 -14.34 -7.13
CA TRP A 301 13.85 -12.93 -6.75
C TRP A 301 12.51 -12.19 -6.74
N THR A 302 11.60 -12.50 -7.66
CA THR A 302 10.27 -11.88 -7.66
C THR A 302 9.49 -12.21 -6.39
N LEU A 303 9.44 -13.50 -6.02
CA LEU A 303 8.74 -13.92 -4.81
C LEU A 303 9.38 -13.34 -3.56
N ALA A 304 10.72 -13.37 -3.47
CA ALA A 304 11.46 -12.78 -2.36
C ALA A 304 11.16 -11.28 -2.20
N THR A 305 11.23 -10.50 -3.30
CA THR A 305 10.97 -9.06 -3.26
C THR A 305 9.51 -8.74 -2.93
N ILE A 306 8.54 -9.51 -3.45
CA ILE A 306 7.12 -9.35 -3.10
C ILE A 306 6.90 -9.64 -1.61
N THR A 307 7.48 -10.73 -1.08
CA THR A 307 7.37 -11.05 0.34
C THR A 307 7.97 -9.94 1.20
N LEU A 308 9.16 -9.45 0.85
CA LEU A 308 9.78 -8.32 1.54
C LEU A 308 8.91 -7.07 1.46
N PHE A 309 8.38 -6.74 0.28
CA PHE A 309 7.49 -5.60 0.07
C PHE A 309 6.24 -5.69 0.96
N VAL A 310 5.54 -6.82 0.97
CA VAL A 310 4.33 -7.01 1.79
C VAL A 310 4.66 -6.91 3.29
N VAL A 311 5.71 -7.59 3.75
CA VAL A 311 6.11 -7.61 5.16
C VAL A 311 6.59 -6.24 5.62
N LYS A 312 7.52 -5.62 4.90
CA LYS A 312 8.07 -4.30 5.23
C LYS A 312 7.00 -3.24 5.20
N SER A 313 6.16 -3.22 4.17
CA SER A 313 5.05 -2.27 4.12
C SER A 313 4.15 -2.45 5.34
N SER A 314 3.74 -3.70 5.64
CA SER A 314 2.86 -4.00 6.76
C SER A 314 3.42 -3.56 8.11
N LEU A 315 4.74 -3.67 8.30
CA LEU A 315 5.42 -3.24 9.52
C LEU A 315 5.56 -1.72 9.62
N GLU A 316 5.86 -1.05 8.51
CA GLU A 316 6.09 0.40 8.48
C GLU A 316 4.79 1.21 8.38
N GLY A 317 3.67 0.57 8.05
CA GLY A 317 2.37 1.24 7.84
C GLY A 317 2.33 2.12 6.59
N LYS A 318 3.31 1.98 5.69
CA LYS A 318 3.43 2.73 4.43
C LYS A 318 3.91 1.81 3.32
N LEU A 319 3.73 2.21 2.06
CA LEU A 319 4.28 1.45 0.93
C LEU A 319 5.81 1.50 0.98
N TRP A 320 6.43 0.34 1.12
CA TRP A 320 7.88 0.23 1.15
C TRP A 320 8.44 0.56 -0.25
N ALA A 321 9.32 1.56 -0.29
CA ALA A 321 10.09 1.87 -1.48
C ALA A 321 11.12 0.75 -1.70
N VAL A 322 10.91 -0.03 -2.77
CA VAL A 322 11.87 -1.06 -3.15
C VAL A 322 13.18 -0.37 -3.53
N PRO A 323 14.33 -0.75 -2.93
CA PRO A 323 15.64 -0.21 -3.29
C PRO A 323 15.90 -0.30 -4.80
N GLU A 324 16.43 0.78 -5.38
CA GLU A 324 16.70 0.86 -6.82
C GLU A 324 17.64 -0.27 -7.28
N GLU A 325 18.57 -0.69 -6.44
CA GLU A 325 19.50 -1.78 -6.73
C GLU A 325 18.76 -3.10 -6.98
N LEU A 326 17.68 -3.37 -6.22
CA LEU A 326 16.84 -4.56 -6.43
C LEU A 326 16.02 -4.44 -7.72
N VAL A 327 15.53 -3.24 -8.04
CA VAL A 327 14.81 -2.98 -9.31
C VAL A 327 15.75 -3.21 -10.50
N ILE A 328 16.97 -2.67 -10.42
CA ILE A 328 18.01 -2.81 -11.46
C ILE A 328 18.42 -4.28 -11.59
N LEU A 329 18.64 -4.99 -10.48
CA LEU A 329 19.00 -6.41 -10.51
C LEU A 329 17.91 -7.24 -11.20
N MET A 330 16.64 -6.95 -10.93
CA MET A 330 15.51 -7.56 -11.64
C MET A 330 15.49 -7.20 -13.13
N GLY A 331 15.71 -5.93 -13.48
CA GLY A 331 15.80 -5.47 -14.87
C GLY A 331 16.95 -6.12 -15.65
N LEU A 332 18.14 -6.21 -15.04
CA LEU A 332 19.32 -6.88 -15.63
C LEU A 332 19.08 -8.38 -15.82
N SER A 333 18.36 -9.03 -14.91
CA SER A 333 17.99 -10.45 -15.07
C SER A 333 17.08 -10.67 -16.28
N GLN A 334 16.19 -9.71 -16.58
CA GLN A 334 15.33 -9.73 -17.77
C GLN A 334 16.12 -9.40 -19.05
N GLY A 335 16.99 -8.38 -19.00
CA GLY A 335 17.81 -7.96 -20.13
C GLY A 335 18.85 -9.01 -20.54
N SER A 336 19.49 -9.67 -19.57
CA SER A 336 20.47 -10.75 -19.85
C SER A 336 19.83 -11.97 -20.52
N TYR A 337 18.58 -12.30 -20.18
CA TYR A 337 17.81 -13.34 -20.86
C TYR A 337 17.52 -12.97 -22.32
N LEU A 338 17.12 -11.72 -22.59
CA LEU A 338 16.85 -11.25 -23.94
C LEU A 338 18.13 -11.24 -24.81
N LEU A 339 19.24 -10.73 -24.27
CA LEU A 339 20.54 -10.69 -24.96
C LEU A 339 21.06 -12.09 -25.30
N ARG A 340 21.00 -13.02 -24.34
CA ARG A 340 21.47 -14.40 -24.54
C ARG A 340 20.66 -15.11 -25.64
N ASN A 341 19.34 -14.93 -25.64
CA ASN A 341 18.50 -15.54 -26.66
C ASN A 341 18.67 -14.89 -28.05
N GLN A 342 18.92 -13.58 -28.14
CA GLN A 342 19.24 -12.95 -29.43
C GLN A 342 20.54 -13.50 -30.04
N MET A 343 21.55 -13.77 -29.21
CA MET A 343 22.78 -14.42 -29.67
C MET A 343 22.52 -15.85 -30.14
N GLU A 344 21.67 -16.60 -29.44
CA GLU A 344 21.28 -17.96 -29.86
C GLU A 344 20.51 -17.95 -31.21
N ILE A 345 19.59 -17.00 -31.41
CA ILE A 345 18.86 -16.83 -32.68
C ILE A 345 19.83 -16.51 -33.82
N LYS A 346 20.72 -15.53 -33.64
CA LYS A 346 21.73 -15.18 -34.66
C LYS A 346 22.66 -16.35 -34.99
N THR A 347 22.98 -17.19 -34.00
CA THR A 347 23.81 -18.38 -34.21
C THR A 347 23.06 -19.44 -35.04
N GLN A 348 21.77 -19.63 -34.78
CA GLN A 348 20.92 -20.54 -35.56
C GLN A 348 20.72 -20.06 -37.01
N GLU A 349 20.51 -18.76 -37.22
CA GLU A 349 20.42 -18.16 -38.57
C GLU A 349 21.70 -18.38 -39.36
N LYS A 350 22.87 -18.08 -38.78
CA LYS A 350 24.17 -18.35 -39.42
C LYS A 350 24.35 -19.83 -39.78
N THR A 351 23.99 -20.73 -38.87
CA THR A 351 24.08 -22.18 -39.11
C THR A 351 23.15 -22.62 -40.24
N LYS A 352 21.96 -22.03 -40.36
CA LYS A 352 21.03 -22.31 -41.46
C LYS A 352 21.57 -21.78 -42.80
N GLU A 353 22.13 -20.57 -42.82
CA GLU A 353 22.74 -19.99 -44.01
C GLU A 353 23.95 -20.79 -44.51
N GLU A 354 24.79 -21.27 -43.59
CA GLU A 354 25.93 -22.14 -43.93
C GLU A 354 25.47 -23.46 -44.54
N LYS A 355 24.48 -24.12 -43.94
CA LYS A 355 23.89 -25.35 -44.51
C LYS A 355 23.26 -25.15 -45.87
N ALA A 356 22.53 -24.04 -46.07
CA ALA A 356 21.92 -23.73 -47.36
C ALA A 356 22.97 -23.44 -48.45
N LYS A 357 24.12 -22.85 -48.10
CA LYS A 357 25.25 -22.67 -49.02
C LYS A 357 25.93 -23.99 -49.36
N GLU A 358 26.12 -24.88 -48.38
CA GLU A 358 26.69 -26.21 -48.60
C GLU A 358 25.80 -27.09 -49.51
N GLU A 359 24.47 -27.04 -49.35
CA GLU A 359 23.56 -27.78 -50.24
C GLU A 359 23.63 -27.28 -51.68
N LYS A 360 23.62 -25.95 -51.90
CA LYS A 360 23.76 -25.37 -53.24
C LYS A 360 25.09 -25.74 -53.91
N ALA A 361 26.19 -25.74 -53.16
CA ALA A 361 27.51 -26.11 -53.68
C ALA A 361 27.62 -27.61 -54.05
N LYS A 362 26.79 -28.47 -53.46
CA LYS A 362 26.70 -29.90 -53.82
C LYS A 362 25.88 -30.12 -55.09
N ASP A 363 24.84 -29.33 -55.29
CA ASP A 363 24.00 -29.41 -56.49
C ASP A 363 24.71 -28.86 -57.75
N GLU A 364 25.63 -27.90 -57.61
CA GLU A 364 26.42 -27.37 -58.74
C GLU A 364 27.57 -28.29 -59.19
N ASN A 365 28.01 -29.24 -58.36
CA ASN A 365 29.11 -30.18 -58.65
C ASN A 365 28.62 -31.55 -59.16
N LYS A 366 27.33 -31.70 -59.43
CA LYS A 366 26.69 -32.95 -59.83
C LYS A 366 26.03 -32.77 -61.20
#